data_AF-A0A4Q6BD80-F1
#
_entry.id   AF-A0A4Q6BD80-F1
#
_cell.length_a   1.000
_cell.length_b   1.000
_cell.length_c   1.000
_cell.angle_alpha   90.00
_cell.angle_beta   90.00
_cell.angle_gamma   90.00
#
_symmetry.space_group_name_H-M   'P 1'
#
loop_
_entity.id
_entity.type
_entity.pdbx_description
1 polymer ?
#
loop_
_entity_poly.entity_id
_entity_poly.type
_entity_poly.pdbx_seq_one_letter_code
_entity_poly.pdbx_strand_id
1 'polypeptide(L)'
;MKNMFNRCLLLTALLCATVLGKGQPPRVPSFISPQVNTDNTVVFRLYAPTAKEVKLSAQFEKGLSSLTKDSAGVWTITRGPVSPDIYPYNFVVDGTSVADPRNANLFPNEGFQSSLLEVTGSTPLVHTLQKVPHGTVSYRYYTSPELGERPVVIYTPPGYEKESNKTYPVLYLLHGTTDTEETWTKVGRTHLILDNLIAQGKAVPMIVVMPYGRAYPTISKSSGSLRNWDNLQEIKKDFLSHLFPFVEQQYRVKKEANSRAIAGFSGG
;
A
#
# COMPACT_ATOMS: atom_id res chain seq x y z
N MET A 1 95.53 5.25 34.92
CA MET A 1 95.31 6.68 34.59
C MET A 1 93.89 6.86 34.05
N LYS A 2 93.35 8.09 34.08
CA LYS A 2 91.91 8.36 33.89
C LYS A 2 91.43 8.36 32.42
N ASN A 3 90.10 8.25 32.29
CA ASN A 3 89.19 8.87 31.29
C ASN A 3 88.63 8.05 30.10
N MET A 4 87.28 8.11 30.04
CA MET A 4 86.40 8.28 28.87
C MET A 4 86.31 7.16 27.81
N PHE A 5 85.14 6.52 27.70
CA PHE A 5 84.10 6.94 26.73
C PHE A 5 82.71 6.38 27.09
N ASN A 6 81.67 6.71 26.32
CA ASN A 6 80.27 6.80 26.76
C ASN A 6 79.30 6.01 25.84
N ARG A 7 78.19 5.48 26.40
CA ARG A 7 77.02 4.85 25.70
C ARG A 7 77.34 3.56 24.91
N CYS A 8 76.41 2.66 24.56
CA CYS A 8 74.96 2.48 24.78
C CYS A 8 74.68 0.93 24.80
N LEU A 9 73.48 0.33 24.89
CA LEU A 9 72.06 0.74 24.79
C LEU A 9 71.23 0.01 25.88
N LEU A 10 69.95 0.39 26.05
CA LEU A 10 68.86 -0.52 26.42
C LEU A 10 67.90 -0.67 25.23
N LEU A 11 67.41 -1.88 24.94
CA LEU A 11 66.32 -2.08 23.98
C LEU A 11 64.96 -1.82 24.66
N THR A 12 64.27 -0.77 24.24
CA THR A 12 62.82 -0.60 24.46
C THR A 12 62.03 -1.03 23.23
N ALA A 13 60.97 -1.81 23.44
CA ALA A 13 60.14 -2.38 22.38
C ALA A 13 59.18 -1.35 21.76
N LEU A 14 58.82 -1.56 20.48
CA LEU A 14 57.58 -1.04 19.90
C LEU A 14 56.94 -2.11 19.01
N LEU A 15 55.82 -2.69 19.46
CA LEU A 15 54.98 -3.55 18.65
C LEU A 15 54.00 -2.65 17.85
N CYS A 16 54.13 -2.61 16.53
CA CYS A 16 53.13 -1.97 15.68
C CYS A 16 51.88 -2.86 15.57
N ALA A 17 50.97 -2.76 16.53
CA ALA A 17 49.62 -3.29 16.40
C ALA A 17 48.78 -2.39 15.48
N THR A 18 48.69 -2.73 14.20
CA THR A 18 47.77 -2.08 13.27
C THR A 18 46.33 -2.43 13.63
N VAL A 19 45.65 -1.52 14.33
CA VAL A 19 44.22 -1.64 14.60
C VAL A 19 43.46 -1.46 13.28
N LEU A 20 43.11 -2.57 12.64
CA LEU A 20 42.11 -2.62 11.57
C LEU A 20 40.73 -2.30 12.17
N GLY A 21 40.49 -1.00 12.38
CA GLY A 21 39.19 -0.48 12.76
C GLY A 21 38.18 -0.80 11.66
N LYS A 22 37.38 -1.86 11.86
CA LYS A 22 36.16 -2.09 11.09
C LYS A 22 35.20 -0.96 11.40
N GLY A 23 35.31 0.14 10.67
CA GLY A 23 34.40 1.27 10.76
C GLY A 23 32.96 0.77 10.62
N GLN A 24 32.08 1.21 11.51
CA GLN A 24 30.66 0.90 11.36
C GLN A 24 30.18 1.40 9.99
N PRO A 25 29.30 0.65 9.30
CA PRO A 25 28.74 1.11 8.04
C PRO A 25 28.11 2.51 8.23
N PRO A 26 28.21 3.42 7.24
CA PRO A 26 27.69 4.78 7.37
C PRO A 26 26.24 4.76 7.86
N ARG A 27 25.98 5.44 8.98
CA ARG A 27 24.65 5.47 9.60
C ARG A 27 23.68 6.09 8.61
N VAL A 28 22.71 5.30 8.13
CA VAL A 28 21.65 5.76 7.22
C VAL A 28 20.96 6.98 7.86
N PRO A 29 20.87 8.13 7.17
CA PRO A 29 20.19 9.30 7.67
C PRO A 29 18.74 9.00 8.07
N SER A 30 18.30 9.59 9.18
CA SER A 30 16.93 9.49 9.66
C SER A 30 16.10 10.63 9.09
N PHE A 31 14.99 10.31 8.43
CA PHE A 31 14.04 11.27 7.86
C PHE A 31 12.69 10.60 7.61
N ILE A 32 11.65 11.42 7.45
CA ILE A 32 10.32 10.99 7.04
C ILE A 32 10.20 11.17 5.52
N SER A 33 9.62 10.18 4.84
CA SER A 33 9.15 10.28 3.46
C SER A 33 7.90 9.40 3.28
N PRO A 34 6.81 9.90 2.68
CA PRO A 34 6.58 11.30 2.35
C PRO A 34 6.25 12.08 3.63
N GLN A 35 6.71 13.33 3.73
CA GLN A 35 6.30 14.23 4.83
C GLN A 35 5.26 15.21 4.30
N VAL A 36 4.03 15.12 4.77
CA VAL A 36 2.97 16.11 4.48
C VAL A 36 3.02 17.20 5.55
N ASN A 37 3.10 18.46 5.13
CA ASN A 37 3.09 19.65 5.98
C ASN A 37 1.66 20.19 6.14
N THR A 38 1.48 21.10 7.11
CA THR A 38 0.16 21.70 7.44
C THR A 38 -0.42 22.61 6.36
N ASP A 39 0.38 23.03 5.39
CA ASP A 39 -0.01 23.80 4.20
C ASP A 39 -0.27 22.90 2.96
N ASN A 40 -0.36 21.59 3.16
CA ASN A 40 -0.41 20.55 2.13
C ASN A 40 0.79 20.53 1.17
N THR A 41 1.91 21.17 1.50
CA THR A 41 3.17 20.87 0.81
C THR A 41 3.69 19.50 1.26
N VAL A 42 4.35 18.78 0.35
CA VAL A 42 4.82 17.41 0.57
C VAL A 42 6.31 17.35 0.26
N VAL A 43 7.10 16.89 1.23
CA VAL A 43 8.54 16.67 1.10
C VAL A 43 8.81 15.18 0.93
N PHE A 44 9.31 14.80 -0.24
CA PHE A 44 9.74 13.44 -0.55
C PHE A 44 11.25 13.33 -0.37
N ARG A 45 11.72 12.22 0.22
CA ARG A 45 13.14 12.00 0.51
C ARG A 45 13.55 10.55 0.26
N LEU A 46 14.70 10.35 -0.39
CA LEU A 46 15.28 9.04 -0.63
C LEU A 46 16.78 9.03 -0.31
N TYR A 47 17.23 8.08 0.51
CA TYR A 47 18.66 7.85 0.71
C TYR A 47 19.20 6.97 -0.42
N ALA A 48 19.97 7.57 -1.33
CA ALA A 48 20.58 6.88 -2.46
C ALA A 48 21.97 7.49 -2.73
N PRO A 49 22.97 7.22 -1.86
CA PRO A 49 24.26 7.91 -1.87
C PRO A 49 25.09 7.61 -3.13
N THR A 50 24.84 6.50 -3.82
CA THR A 50 25.53 6.10 -5.06
C THR A 50 24.77 6.48 -6.34
N ALA A 51 23.49 6.86 -6.24
CA ALA A 51 22.69 7.22 -7.41
C ALA A 51 23.25 8.48 -8.11
N LYS A 52 23.05 8.57 -9.43
CA LYS A 52 23.43 9.71 -10.26
C LYS A 52 22.24 10.64 -10.52
N GLU A 53 21.06 10.07 -10.61
CA GLU A 53 19.79 10.78 -10.76
C GLU A 53 18.68 10.12 -9.93
N VAL A 54 17.89 10.93 -9.23
CA VAL A 54 16.60 10.50 -8.66
C VAL A 54 15.52 11.47 -9.11
N LYS A 55 14.41 10.94 -9.62
CA LYS A 55 13.20 11.68 -9.97
C LYS A 55 12.00 11.18 -9.15
N LEU A 56 11.06 12.06 -8.87
CA LEU A 56 9.73 11.75 -8.38
C LEU A 56 8.82 11.46 -9.58
N SER A 57 8.01 10.42 -9.48
CA SER A 57 6.86 10.12 -10.32
C SER A 57 5.64 10.13 -9.42
N ALA A 58 4.70 11.06 -9.58
CA ALA A 58 3.52 11.16 -8.73
C ALA A 58 2.28 11.48 -9.57
N GLN A 59 1.14 10.89 -9.23
CA GLN A 59 -0.09 11.00 -10.02
C GLN A 59 -0.60 12.44 -10.21
N PHE A 60 -0.34 13.33 -9.25
CA PHE A 60 -0.71 14.75 -9.33
C PHE A 60 0.23 15.59 -10.21
N GLU A 61 1.32 15.01 -10.76
CA GLU A 61 2.25 15.69 -11.66
C GLU A 61 2.06 15.29 -13.13
N LYS A 62 2.44 16.19 -14.05
CA LYS A 62 2.37 15.95 -15.51
C LYS A 62 3.60 15.19 -16.07
N GLY A 63 4.51 14.74 -15.22
CA GLY A 63 5.76 14.11 -15.64
C GLY A 63 6.70 13.82 -14.46
N LEU A 64 7.97 13.53 -14.77
CA LEU A 64 8.99 13.23 -13.76
C LEU A 64 9.68 14.50 -13.24
N SER A 65 9.88 14.57 -11.92
CA SER A 65 10.45 15.73 -11.23
C SER A 65 11.78 15.40 -10.55
N SER A 66 12.90 16.00 -10.99
CA SER A 66 14.23 15.73 -10.40
C SER A 66 14.37 16.19 -8.95
N LEU A 67 14.90 15.31 -8.09
CA LEU A 67 15.30 15.61 -6.71
C LEU A 67 16.70 16.25 -6.68
N THR A 68 17.03 16.93 -5.58
CA THR A 68 18.39 17.41 -5.29
C THR A 68 19.04 16.57 -4.20
N LYS A 69 20.29 16.15 -4.41
CA LYS A 69 21.10 15.35 -3.47
C LYS A 69 21.88 16.25 -2.52
N ASP A 70 21.85 15.96 -1.22
CA ASP A 70 22.71 16.60 -0.23
C ASP A 70 24.06 15.88 -0.04
N SER A 71 24.93 16.44 0.80
CA SER A 71 26.24 15.86 1.13
C SER A 71 26.16 14.56 1.96
N ALA A 72 25.00 14.25 2.54
CA ALA A 72 24.74 12.99 3.23
C ALA A 72 24.19 11.91 2.28
N GLY A 73 23.97 12.22 1.01
CA GLY A 73 23.42 11.29 0.02
C GLY A 73 21.90 11.13 0.06
N VAL A 74 21.19 12.03 0.75
CA VAL A 74 19.73 12.10 0.73
C VAL A 74 19.29 12.99 -0.43
N TRP A 75 18.47 12.43 -1.31
CA TRP A 75 17.76 13.14 -2.35
C TRP A 75 16.47 13.70 -1.78
N THR A 76 16.20 14.99 -1.99
CA THR A 76 15.02 15.69 -1.47
C THR A 76 14.32 16.48 -2.57
N ILE A 77 12.99 16.55 -2.49
CA ILE A 77 12.16 17.46 -3.29
C ILE A 77 10.91 17.86 -2.50
N THR A 78 10.49 19.11 -2.63
CA THR A 78 9.22 19.61 -2.09
C THR A 78 8.24 19.87 -3.23
N ARG A 79 6.97 19.54 -3.00
CA ARG A 79 5.86 19.74 -3.93
C ARG A 79 4.62 20.30 -3.26
N GLY A 80 3.71 20.83 -4.05
CA GLY A 80 2.44 21.38 -3.60
C GLY A 80 2.44 22.90 -3.39
N PRO A 81 1.42 23.44 -2.70
CA PRO A 81 0.33 22.73 -2.04
C PRO A 81 -0.40 21.72 -2.93
N VAL A 82 -0.56 20.48 -2.45
CA VAL A 82 -1.27 19.42 -3.17
C VAL A 82 -2.73 19.45 -2.72
N SER A 83 -3.67 19.21 -3.64
CA SER A 83 -5.09 19.07 -3.28
C SER A 83 -5.28 17.89 -2.31
N PRO A 84 -6.24 17.95 -1.37
CA PRO A 84 -6.53 16.82 -0.49
C PRO A 84 -7.10 15.61 -1.24
N ASP A 85 -6.33 14.53 -1.35
CA ASP A 85 -6.74 13.21 -1.87
C ASP A 85 -5.66 12.15 -1.57
N ILE A 86 -5.85 10.92 -2.07
CA ILE A 86 -4.85 9.84 -2.06
C ILE A 86 -4.20 9.72 -3.44
N TYR A 87 -2.86 9.79 -3.50
CA TYR A 87 -2.09 9.77 -4.74
C TYR A 87 -1.02 8.66 -4.76
N PRO A 88 -1.01 7.78 -5.78
CA PRO A 88 0.11 6.91 -6.05
C PRO A 88 1.36 7.70 -6.47
N TYR A 89 2.52 7.32 -5.96
CA TYR A 89 3.82 7.86 -6.35
C TYR A 89 4.94 6.82 -6.21
N ASN A 90 6.07 7.09 -6.87
CA ASN A 90 7.31 6.33 -6.73
C ASN A 90 8.53 7.21 -7.04
N PHE A 91 9.71 6.74 -6.69
CA PHE A 91 10.96 7.29 -7.20
C PHE A 91 11.36 6.60 -8.50
N VAL A 92 12.11 7.30 -9.35
CA VAL A 92 12.84 6.74 -10.48
C VAL A 92 14.32 7.01 -10.22
N VAL A 93 15.07 5.97 -9.88
CA VAL A 93 16.49 6.01 -9.50
C VAL A 93 17.31 5.46 -10.65
N ASP A 94 18.15 6.29 -11.27
CA ASP A 94 18.97 5.92 -12.44
C ASP A 94 18.17 5.15 -13.53
N GLY A 95 16.92 5.57 -13.76
CA GLY A 95 15.98 4.96 -14.73
C GLY A 95 15.10 3.81 -14.19
N THR A 96 15.33 3.34 -12.96
CA THR A 96 14.56 2.24 -12.35
C THR A 96 13.47 2.77 -11.42
N SER A 97 12.21 2.31 -11.58
CA SER A 97 11.13 2.65 -10.65
C SER A 97 11.29 1.92 -9.31
N VAL A 98 11.24 2.67 -8.20
CA VAL A 98 11.41 2.18 -6.83
C VAL A 98 10.33 2.79 -5.94
N ALA A 99 9.58 1.97 -5.20
CA ALA A 99 8.65 2.45 -4.18
C ALA A 99 9.43 3.14 -3.04
N ASP A 100 8.80 4.07 -2.33
CA ASP A 100 9.43 4.78 -1.22
C ASP A 100 9.70 3.82 -0.05
N PRO A 101 10.97 3.51 0.29
CA PRO A 101 11.30 2.53 1.32
C PRO A 101 11.01 3.03 2.75
N ARG A 102 10.56 4.29 2.92
CA ARG A 102 10.06 4.83 4.19
C ARG A 102 8.54 4.80 4.30
N ASN A 103 7.82 4.48 3.23
CA ASN A 103 6.35 4.45 3.21
C ASN A 103 5.81 3.02 3.18
N ALA A 104 5.18 2.60 4.28
CA ALA A 104 4.54 1.29 4.37
C ALA A 104 3.22 1.17 3.58
N ASN A 105 2.64 2.29 3.15
CA ASN A 105 1.42 2.28 2.34
C ASN A 105 1.77 2.11 0.87
N LEU A 106 1.43 0.95 0.31
CA LEU A 106 1.61 0.61 -1.10
C LEU A 106 0.25 0.41 -1.78
N PHE A 107 0.17 0.80 -3.04
CA PHE A 107 -0.94 0.50 -3.93
C PHE A 107 -0.94 -1.02 -4.21
N PRO A 108 -2.02 -1.76 -3.89
CA PRO A 108 -2.12 -3.17 -4.25
C PRO A 108 -2.32 -3.31 -5.75
N ASN A 109 -1.20 -3.58 -6.43
CA ASN A 109 -1.16 -3.88 -7.85
C ASN A 109 -0.45 -5.21 -8.03
N GLU A 110 -0.85 -5.97 -9.03
CA GLU A 110 -0.16 -7.20 -9.44
C GLU A 110 1.19 -6.89 -10.09
N GLY A 111 1.29 -5.72 -10.75
CA GLY A 111 2.51 -5.22 -11.36
C GLY A 111 3.36 -4.42 -10.36
N PHE A 112 3.71 -3.19 -10.75
CA PHE A 112 4.52 -2.33 -9.90
C PHE A 112 3.67 -1.71 -8.78
N GLN A 113 4.07 -1.95 -7.53
CA GLN A 113 3.40 -1.46 -6.33
C GLN A 113 3.95 -0.08 -5.95
N SER A 114 3.32 0.97 -6.47
CA SER A 114 3.63 2.36 -6.10
C SER A 114 3.34 2.62 -4.61
N SER A 115 4.05 3.57 -4.01
CA SER A 115 3.71 4.08 -2.68
C SER A 115 2.47 4.98 -2.73
N LEU A 116 1.74 5.07 -1.61
CA LEU A 116 0.56 5.92 -1.48
C LEU A 116 0.87 7.14 -0.60
N LEU A 117 0.69 8.32 -1.17
CA LEU A 117 0.60 9.58 -0.45
C LEU A 117 -0.88 9.80 -0.06
N GLU A 118 -1.14 10.24 1.17
CA GLU A 118 -2.46 10.73 1.59
C GLU A 118 -2.32 12.18 2.04
N VAL A 119 -3.10 13.09 1.44
CA VAL A 119 -3.18 14.50 1.81
C VAL A 119 -4.60 14.75 2.34
N THR A 120 -4.75 14.94 3.64
CA THR A 120 -6.08 15.03 4.28
C THR A 120 -6.70 16.43 4.24
N GLY A 121 -5.89 17.49 4.10
CA GLY A 121 -6.34 18.87 4.15
C GLY A 121 -6.82 19.32 5.55
N SER A 122 -7.49 20.47 5.60
CA SER A 122 -8.01 21.07 6.84
C SER A 122 -9.42 20.59 7.22
N THR A 123 -10.13 19.89 6.34
CA THR A 123 -11.50 19.39 6.54
C THR A 123 -11.56 17.89 6.24
N PRO A 124 -12.10 17.04 7.13
CA PRO A 124 -12.17 15.59 6.90
C PRO A 124 -12.91 15.23 5.61
N LEU A 125 -12.23 14.56 4.69
CA LEU A 125 -12.84 13.99 3.48
C LEU A 125 -13.67 12.76 3.85
N VAL A 126 -14.63 12.38 2.99
CA VAL A 126 -15.51 11.20 3.21
C VAL A 126 -14.73 9.89 3.41
N HIS A 127 -13.52 9.79 2.84
CA HIS A 127 -12.64 8.64 2.93
C HIS A 127 -11.60 8.70 4.07
N THR A 128 -11.62 9.75 4.90
CA THR A 128 -10.67 9.88 6.03
C THR A 128 -11.18 9.19 7.30
N LEU A 129 -10.27 8.86 8.20
CA LEU A 129 -10.62 8.33 9.52
C LEU A 129 -11.28 9.43 10.37
N GLN A 130 -12.53 9.20 10.76
CA GLN A 130 -13.30 10.12 11.62
C GLN A 130 -13.72 9.43 12.92
N LYS A 131 -14.15 10.21 13.91
CA LYS A 131 -14.58 9.69 15.23
C LYS A 131 -16.01 9.13 15.18
N VAL A 132 -16.18 8.02 14.47
CA VAL A 132 -17.45 7.30 14.27
C VAL A 132 -17.31 5.83 14.72
N PRO A 133 -18.41 5.07 14.88
CA PRO A 133 -18.32 3.61 14.98
C PRO A 133 -17.69 3.02 13.72
N HIS A 134 -16.76 2.09 13.89
CA HIS A 134 -16.04 1.44 12.78
C HIS A 134 -16.49 0.00 12.56
N GLY A 135 -16.58 -0.40 11.29
CA GLY A 135 -16.78 -1.78 10.87
C GLY A 135 -15.51 -2.62 10.91
N THR A 136 -15.62 -3.91 10.61
CA THR A 136 -14.49 -4.84 10.57
C THR A 136 -14.10 -5.14 9.12
N VAL A 137 -12.83 -4.92 8.76
CA VAL A 137 -12.26 -5.43 7.49
C VAL A 137 -11.58 -6.77 7.76
N SER A 138 -12.09 -7.83 7.13
CA SER A 138 -11.62 -9.21 7.27
C SER A 138 -10.99 -9.70 5.98
N TYR A 139 -9.77 -10.23 6.09
CA TYR A 139 -9.13 -11.02 5.04
C TYR A 139 -9.57 -12.48 5.16
N ARG A 140 -10.09 -13.06 4.08
CA ARG A 140 -10.62 -14.42 4.06
C ARG A 140 -10.19 -15.14 2.79
N TYR A 141 -10.33 -16.47 2.84
CA TYR A 141 -10.18 -17.36 1.71
C TYR A 141 -11.45 -18.20 1.56
N TYR A 142 -11.78 -18.53 0.31
CA TYR A 142 -12.79 -19.53 -0.04
C TYR A 142 -12.22 -20.50 -1.06
N THR A 143 -12.60 -21.77 -0.97
CA THR A 143 -12.16 -22.80 -1.90
C THR A 143 -12.96 -22.74 -3.20
N SER A 144 -12.25 -22.71 -4.33
CA SER A 144 -12.79 -22.89 -5.67
C SER A 144 -12.18 -24.17 -6.26
N PRO A 145 -12.95 -25.25 -6.51
CA PRO A 145 -12.44 -26.49 -7.08
C PRO A 145 -11.65 -26.30 -8.38
N GLU A 146 -11.99 -25.31 -9.19
CA GLU A 146 -11.32 -25.00 -10.45
C GLU A 146 -10.10 -24.06 -10.31
N LEU A 147 -10.14 -23.14 -9.33
CA LEU A 147 -9.21 -22.02 -9.24
C LEU A 147 -8.34 -22.02 -7.96
N GLY A 148 -8.51 -23.01 -7.08
CA GLY A 148 -7.80 -23.16 -5.81
C GLY A 148 -8.36 -22.30 -4.68
N GLU A 149 -7.53 -21.98 -3.69
CA GLU A 149 -7.90 -21.05 -2.60
C GLU A 149 -7.92 -19.61 -3.11
N ARG A 150 -9.06 -18.95 -2.94
CA ARG A 150 -9.35 -17.62 -3.50
C ARG A 150 -9.35 -16.55 -2.40
N PRO A 151 -8.54 -15.49 -2.49
CA PRO A 151 -8.59 -14.40 -1.52
C PRO A 151 -9.82 -13.52 -1.74
N VAL A 152 -10.42 -13.06 -0.64
CA VAL A 152 -11.52 -12.11 -0.62
C VAL A 152 -11.41 -11.22 0.62
N VAL A 153 -11.53 -9.90 0.43
CA VAL A 153 -11.63 -8.94 1.54
C VAL A 153 -13.11 -8.63 1.77
N ILE A 154 -13.53 -8.70 3.03
CA ILE A 154 -14.93 -8.49 3.42
C ILE A 154 -15.02 -7.43 4.50
N TYR A 155 -15.85 -6.41 4.27
CA TYR A 155 -16.22 -5.42 5.27
C TYR A 155 -17.56 -5.80 5.91
N THR A 156 -17.61 -5.87 7.24
CA THR A 156 -18.85 -5.91 8.02
C THR A 156 -19.10 -4.55 8.67
N PRO A 157 -20.35 -4.06 8.72
CA PRO A 157 -20.64 -2.72 9.21
C PRO A 157 -20.54 -2.63 10.75
N PRO A 158 -20.39 -1.42 11.32
CA PRO A 158 -20.35 -1.23 12.76
C PRO A 158 -21.54 -1.90 13.46
N GLY A 159 -21.25 -2.64 14.53
CA GLY A 159 -22.26 -3.39 15.30
C GLY A 159 -22.54 -4.81 14.81
N TYR A 160 -21.99 -5.24 13.67
CA TYR A 160 -22.19 -6.58 13.11
C TYR A 160 -21.99 -7.70 14.15
N GLU A 161 -20.90 -7.66 14.91
CA GLU A 161 -20.50 -8.68 15.88
C GLU A 161 -21.38 -8.70 17.14
N LYS A 162 -22.10 -7.61 17.42
CA LYS A 162 -22.99 -7.46 18.60
C LYS A 162 -24.45 -7.77 18.26
N GLU A 163 -24.89 -7.40 17.07
CA GLU A 163 -26.28 -7.56 16.60
C GLU A 163 -26.48 -8.94 15.95
N SER A 164 -26.40 -10.00 16.77
CA SER A 164 -26.41 -11.41 16.33
C SER A 164 -27.65 -11.82 15.52
N ASN A 165 -28.81 -11.22 15.78
CA ASN A 165 -30.08 -11.52 15.10
C ASN A 165 -30.31 -10.72 13.79
N LYS A 166 -29.39 -9.82 13.42
CA LYS A 166 -29.58 -8.91 12.28
C LYS A 166 -28.92 -9.46 11.02
N THR A 167 -29.65 -9.38 9.91
CA THR A 167 -29.15 -9.69 8.56
C THR A 167 -28.99 -8.43 7.72
N TYR A 168 -27.98 -8.43 6.85
CA TYR A 168 -27.52 -7.25 6.13
C TYR A 168 -27.65 -7.45 4.60
N PRO A 169 -27.97 -6.39 3.83
CA PRO A 169 -27.77 -6.42 2.38
C PRO A 169 -26.28 -6.54 2.05
N VAL A 170 -25.97 -6.97 0.82
CA VAL A 170 -24.60 -7.23 0.35
C VAL A 170 -24.30 -6.42 -0.90
N LEU A 171 -23.15 -5.75 -0.92
CA LEU A 171 -22.55 -5.17 -2.11
C LEU A 171 -21.32 -6.00 -2.52
N TYR A 172 -21.32 -6.54 -3.73
CA TYR A 172 -20.13 -7.11 -4.35
C TYR A 172 -19.42 -6.01 -5.14
N LEU A 173 -18.14 -5.78 -4.85
CA LEU A 173 -17.39 -4.62 -5.36
C LEU A 173 -16.10 -5.05 -6.05
N LEU A 174 -16.09 -4.99 -7.38
CA LEU A 174 -15.06 -5.56 -8.26
C LEU A 174 -13.97 -4.53 -8.60
N HIS A 175 -12.71 -4.98 -8.65
CA HIS A 175 -11.54 -4.11 -8.83
C HIS A 175 -11.12 -3.95 -10.31
N GLY A 176 -10.18 -3.04 -10.59
CA GLY A 176 -9.66 -2.78 -11.93
C GLY A 176 -8.69 -3.85 -12.46
N THR A 177 -8.33 -3.76 -13.73
CA THR A 177 -7.62 -4.82 -14.48
C THR A 177 -6.29 -5.27 -13.90
N THR A 178 -5.57 -4.39 -13.19
CA THR A 178 -4.23 -4.67 -12.60
C THR A 178 -4.23 -4.66 -11.08
N ASP A 179 -5.40 -4.48 -10.48
CA ASP A 179 -5.61 -4.29 -9.05
C ASP A 179 -5.79 -5.65 -8.34
N THR A 180 -5.90 -5.64 -7.02
CA THR A 180 -6.23 -6.84 -6.22
C THR A 180 -7.48 -6.63 -5.37
N GLU A 181 -7.92 -7.66 -4.67
CA GLU A 181 -9.03 -7.63 -3.70
C GLU A 181 -8.86 -6.55 -2.61
N GLU A 182 -7.61 -6.15 -2.32
CA GLU A 182 -7.30 -5.15 -1.31
C GLU A 182 -7.52 -3.71 -1.78
N THR A 183 -7.57 -3.45 -3.08
CA THR A 183 -7.45 -2.09 -3.63
C THR A 183 -8.60 -1.18 -3.17
N TRP A 184 -9.82 -1.72 -3.05
CA TRP A 184 -10.98 -1.01 -2.52
C TRP A 184 -10.84 -0.62 -1.04
N THR A 185 -10.07 -1.34 -0.23
CA THR A 185 -9.82 -0.97 1.17
C THR A 185 -8.58 -0.08 1.32
N LYS A 186 -7.45 -0.44 0.70
CA LYS A 186 -6.18 0.27 0.85
C LYS A 186 -6.13 1.61 0.09
N VAL A 187 -6.74 1.70 -1.09
CA VAL A 187 -6.78 2.91 -1.93
C VAL A 187 -8.18 3.52 -1.93
N GLY A 188 -9.21 2.72 -2.24
CA GLY A 188 -10.60 3.20 -2.33
C GLY A 188 -11.23 3.56 -0.97
N ARG A 189 -10.59 3.19 0.15
CA ARG A 189 -11.05 3.45 1.53
C ARG A 189 -12.52 3.10 1.79
N THR A 190 -13.07 2.09 1.11
CA THR A 190 -14.50 1.72 1.18
C THR A 190 -15.03 1.54 2.60
N HIS A 191 -14.20 1.01 3.50
CA HIS A 191 -14.53 0.85 4.93
C HIS A 191 -14.74 2.19 5.64
N LEU A 192 -13.84 3.17 5.49
CA LEU A 192 -14.00 4.50 6.09
C LEU A 192 -15.15 5.27 5.45
N ILE A 193 -15.32 5.16 4.12
CA ILE A 193 -16.46 5.76 3.41
C ILE A 193 -17.78 5.21 3.97
N LEU A 194 -17.92 3.91 4.13
CA LEU A 194 -19.14 3.32 4.68
C LEU A 194 -19.34 3.62 6.17
N ASP A 195 -18.30 3.57 7.01
CA ASP A 195 -18.39 3.95 8.42
C ASP A 195 -18.94 5.38 8.55
N ASN A 196 -18.37 6.32 7.79
CA ASN A 196 -18.77 7.73 7.77
C ASN A 196 -20.20 7.91 7.23
N LEU A 197 -20.59 7.22 6.15
CA LEU A 197 -21.93 7.34 5.56
C LEU A 197 -23.02 6.64 6.40
N ILE A 198 -22.71 5.52 7.05
CA ILE A 198 -23.60 4.81 7.97
C ILE A 198 -23.84 5.67 9.23
N ALA A 199 -22.78 6.23 9.81
CA ALA A 199 -22.89 7.13 10.96
C ALA A 199 -23.69 8.41 10.64
N GLN A 200 -23.67 8.87 9.39
CA GLN A 200 -24.48 10.00 8.89
C GLN A 200 -25.92 9.60 8.47
N GLY A 201 -26.29 8.31 8.54
CA GLY A 201 -27.59 7.82 8.07
C GLY A 201 -27.79 7.89 6.54
N LYS A 202 -26.72 8.12 5.77
CA LYS A 202 -26.74 8.24 4.30
C LYS A 202 -26.57 6.91 3.57
N ALA A 203 -26.03 5.90 4.25
CA ALA A 203 -25.94 4.53 3.76
C ALA A 203 -26.59 3.58 4.78
N VAL A 204 -27.29 2.55 4.28
CA VAL A 204 -27.75 1.45 5.15
C VAL A 204 -26.54 0.61 5.57
N PRO A 205 -26.49 0.08 6.82
CA PRO A 205 -25.50 -0.92 7.20
C PRO A 205 -25.56 -2.11 6.24
N MET A 206 -24.42 -2.41 5.58
CA MET A 206 -24.31 -3.45 4.56
C MET A 206 -22.96 -4.17 4.68
N ILE A 207 -22.92 -5.42 4.22
CA ILE A 207 -21.66 -6.14 4.03
C ILE A 207 -21.12 -5.78 2.65
N VAL A 208 -19.81 -5.54 2.53
CA VAL A 208 -19.15 -5.39 1.22
C VAL A 208 -18.18 -6.55 1.01
N VAL A 209 -18.29 -7.21 -0.14
CA VAL A 209 -17.45 -8.33 -0.56
C VAL A 209 -16.60 -7.87 -1.74
N MET A 210 -15.28 -7.86 -1.56
CA MET A 210 -14.29 -7.44 -2.54
C MET A 210 -13.45 -8.68 -2.91
N PRO A 211 -13.85 -9.46 -3.94
CA PRO A 211 -13.12 -10.65 -4.36
C PRO A 211 -11.96 -10.31 -5.30
N TYR A 212 -10.98 -11.21 -5.41
CA TYR A 212 -9.99 -11.14 -6.48
C TYR A 212 -10.62 -11.55 -7.83
N GLY A 213 -10.41 -10.71 -8.85
CA GLY A 213 -11.15 -10.75 -10.11
C GLY A 213 -10.55 -11.58 -11.25
N ARG A 214 -9.38 -12.20 -11.09
CA ARG A 214 -8.77 -13.05 -12.14
C ARG A 214 -8.88 -14.53 -11.86
N ALA A 215 -9.18 -15.32 -12.89
CA ALA A 215 -9.21 -16.78 -12.78
C ALA A 215 -7.81 -17.36 -12.54
N TYR A 216 -6.81 -16.85 -13.25
CA TYR A 216 -5.43 -17.35 -13.23
C TYR A 216 -4.43 -16.29 -12.77
N PRO A 217 -3.36 -16.65 -12.02
CA PRO A 217 -2.34 -15.72 -11.53
C PRO A 217 -1.33 -15.27 -12.61
N THR A 218 -1.57 -15.51 -13.89
CA THR A 218 -0.64 -15.21 -14.98
C THR A 218 -0.72 -13.74 -15.42
N ILE A 219 0.19 -12.92 -14.89
CA ILE A 219 0.39 -11.54 -15.35
C ILE A 219 1.00 -11.55 -16.76
N SER A 220 0.15 -11.35 -17.77
CA SER A 220 0.58 -11.18 -19.16
C SER A 220 -0.30 -10.15 -19.85
N LYS A 221 0.29 -9.23 -20.62
CA LYS A 221 -0.47 -8.23 -21.38
C LYS A 221 -1.28 -8.85 -22.54
N SER A 222 -0.99 -10.09 -22.95
CA SER A 222 -1.71 -10.79 -24.02
C SER A 222 -2.77 -11.79 -23.53
N SER A 223 -2.73 -12.22 -22.26
CA SER A 223 -3.76 -13.12 -21.68
C SER A 223 -4.48 -12.55 -20.44
N GLY A 224 -3.95 -11.47 -19.84
CA GLY A 224 -4.37 -10.91 -18.54
C GLY A 224 -5.29 -9.68 -18.61
N SER A 225 -6.18 -9.62 -19.60
CA SER A 225 -7.33 -8.72 -19.51
C SER A 225 -8.41 -9.37 -18.66
N LEU A 226 -8.94 -8.67 -17.65
CA LEU A 226 -10.17 -9.11 -16.94
C LEU A 226 -11.31 -9.40 -17.92
N ARG A 227 -11.32 -8.70 -19.06
CA ARG A 227 -12.33 -8.79 -20.12
C ARG A 227 -12.07 -9.91 -21.14
N ASN A 228 -11.08 -10.79 -20.94
CA ASN A 228 -10.96 -12.01 -21.74
C ASN A 228 -12.19 -12.89 -21.47
N TRP A 229 -12.85 -13.37 -22.53
CA TRP A 229 -14.11 -14.13 -22.43
C TRP A 229 -13.97 -15.39 -21.56
N ASP A 230 -12.87 -16.11 -21.67
CA ASP A 230 -12.61 -17.32 -20.86
C ASP A 230 -12.45 -16.98 -19.38
N ASN A 231 -11.70 -15.91 -19.05
CA ASN A 231 -11.57 -15.40 -17.68
C ASN A 231 -12.94 -14.96 -17.12
N LEU A 232 -13.76 -14.29 -17.94
CA LEU A 232 -15.11 -13.88 -17.54
C LEU A 232 -16.03 -15.09 -17.28
N GLN A 233 -15.94 -16.18 -18.05
CA GLN A 233 -16.76 -17.36 -17.78
C GLN A 233 -16.32 -18.08 -16.50
N GLU A 234 -15.02 -18.30 -16.27
CA GLU A 234 -14.56 -18.93 -15.03
C GLU A 234 -14.81 -18.04 -13.81
N ILE A 235 -14.60 -16.72 -13.88
CA ILE A 235 -14.93 -15.82 -12.76
C ILE A 235 -16.44 -15.74 -12.51
N LYS A 236 -17.28 -15.74 -13.54
CA LYS A 236 -18.74 -15.81 -13.38
C LYS A 236 -19.15 -17.12 -12.71
N LYS A 237 -18.55 -18.24 -13.11
CA LYS A 237 -18.80 -19.57 -12.54
C LYS A 237 -18.36 -19.62 -11.08
N ASP A 238 -17.13 -19.23 -10.78
CA ASP A 238 -16.58 -19.12 -9.43
C ASP A 238 -17.43 -18.23 -8.51
N PHE A 239 -17.83 -17.06 -9.02
CA PHE A 239 -18.67 -16.12 -8.29
C PHE A 239 -20.00 -16.75 -7.90
N LEU A 240 -20.71 -17.36 -8.87
CA LEU A 240 -22.05 -17.92 -8.66
C LEU A 240 -22.05 -19.25 -7.90
N SER A 241 -21.05 -20.10 -8.13
CA SER A 241 -20.98 -21.46 -7.58
C SER A 241 -20.28 -21.53 -6.21
N HIS A 242 -19.32 -20.65 -5.93
CA HIS A 242 -18.41 -20.79 -4.78
C HIS A 242 -18.41 -19.56 -3.88
N LEU A 243 -18.08 -18.37 -4.40
CA LEU A 243 -18.03 -17.14 -3.59
C LEU A 243 -19.40 -16.78 -2.99
N PHE A 244 -20.46 -16.82 -3.80
CA PHE A 244 -21.79 -16.40 -3.37
C PHE A 244 -22.36 -17.35 -2.30
N PRO A 245 -22.32 -18.69 -2.43
CA PRO A 245 -22.64 -19.62 -1.33
C PRO A 245 -21.74 -19.45 -0.10
N PHE A 246 -20.44 -19.22 -0.27
CA PHE A 246 -19.53 -18.94 0.85
C PHE A 246 -20.00 -17.72 1.66
N VAL A 247 -20.34 -16.62 0.99
CA VAL A 247 -20.86 -15.42 1.66
C VAL A 247 -22.18 -15.70 2.37
N GLU A 248 -23.12 -16.42 1.75
CA GLU A 248 -24.39 -16.77 2.37
C GLU A 248 -24.30 -17.72 3.57
N GLN A 249 -23.29 -18.59 3.59
CA GLN A 249 -23.08 -19.56 4.67
C GLN A 249 -22.30 -18.95 5.84
N GLN A 250 -21.34 -18.08 5.55
CA GLN A 250 -20.39 -17.55 6.55
C GLN A 250 -20.81 -16.20 7.14
N TYR A 251 -21.77 -15.49 6.53
CA TYR A 251 -22.20 -14.16 6.96
C TYR A 251 -23.73 -14.02 7.07
N ARG A 252 -24.18 -13.14 7.96
CA ARG A 252 -25.61 -12.85 8.17
C ARG A 252 -26.15 -11.95 7.06
N VAL A 253 -26.46 -12.54 5.92
CA VAL A 253 -26.92 -11.82 4.72
C VAL A 253 -28.42 -11.97 4.48
N LYS A 254 -29.02 -10.97 3.84
CA LYS A 254 -30.37 -11.02 3.26
C LYS A 254 -30.33 -11.77 1.93
N LYS A 255 -31.25 -12.72 1.74
CA LYS A 255 -31.23 -13.66 0.59
C LYS A 255 -32.14 -13.24 -0.57
N GLU A 256 -32.81 -12.11 -0.45
CA GLU A 256 -33.68 -11.54 -1.46
C GLU A 256 -32.87 -10.80 -2.53
N ALA A 257 -33.29 -10.86 -3.79
CA ALA A 257 -32.56 -10.23 -4.90
C ALA A 257 -32.41 -8.71 -4.73
N ASN A 258 -33.44 -8.05 -4.17
CA ASN A 258 -33.44 -6.62 -3.86
C ASN A 258 -32.50 -6.20 -2.71
N SER A 259 -31.88 -7.16 -2.01
CA SER A 259 -30.91 -6.92 -0.95
C SER A 259 -29.47 -7.21 -1.39
N ARG A 260 -29.22 -7.37 -2.69
CA ARG A 260 -27.90 -7.58 -3.27
C ARG A 260 -27.62 -6.54 -4.36
N ALA A 261 -26.42 -5.99 -4.33
CA ALA A 261 -25.90 -5.07 -5.33
C ALA A 261 -24.55 -5.58 -5.86
N ILE A 262 -24.20 -5.19 -7.08
CA ILE A 262 -22.89 -5.43 -7.68
C ILE A 262 -22.44 -4.15 -8.39
N ALA A 263 -21.17 -3.79 -8.22
CA ALA A 263 -20.53 -2.65 -8.86
C ALA A 263 -19.06 -2.95 -9.13
N GLY A 264 -18.44 -2.23 -10.05
CA GLY A 264 -17.05 -2.43 -10.43
C GLY A 264 -16.39 -1.16 -10.97
N PHE A 265 -15.06 -1.17 -11.01
CA PHE A 265 -14.26 -0.11 -11.60
C PHE A 265 -13.46 -0.61 -12.80
N SER A 266 -13.62 0.06 -13.94
CA SER A 266 -12.84 -0.13 -15.16
C SER A 266 -12.90 -1.53 -15.79
N GLY A 267 -12.22 -2.51 -15.21
CA GLY A 267 -12.15 -3.88 -15.70
C GLY A 267 -13.19 -4.83 -15.08
N GLY A 268 -13.58 -4.57 -13.83
CA GLY A 268 -14.66 -5.25 -13.11
C GLY A 268 -16.01 -4.54 -13.23
#